data_AF-A0A160MYF4-F1
#
_entry.id   AF-A0A160MYF4-F1
#
_cell.length_a   1.000
_cell.length_b   1.000
_cell.length_c   1.000
_cell.angle_alpha   90.00
_cell.angle_beta   90.00
_cell.angle_gamma   90.00
#
_symmetry.space_group_name_H-M   'P 1'
#
loop_
_entity.id
_entity.type
_entity.pdbx_description
1 polymer ?
#
loop_
_entity_poly.entity_id
_entity_poly.type
_entity_poly.pdbx_seq_one_letter_code
_entity_poly.pdbx_strand_id
1 'polypeptide(L)' 'MASDRPDLEQRLTELEVRLTFIDDTVHALGTADAEQALRIAALERIVRDLRTELASVRVGAGSDAQDEPPPPHY' A
#
# COMPACT_ATOMS: atom_id res chain seq x y z
N MET A 1 38.71 -24.38 36.74
CA MET A 1 38.20 -23.32 35.85
C MET A 1 38.06 -23.84 34.42
N ALA A 2 37.15 -24.81 34.19
CA ALA A 2 36.96 -25.40 32.87
C ALA A 2 35.48 -25.72 32.54
N SER A 3 34.54 -25.23 33.36
CA SER A 3 33.11 -25.59 33.24
C SER A 3 32.27 -24.58 32.45
N ASP A 4 32.88 -23.54 31.87
CA ASP A 4 32.16 -22.40 31.27
C ASP A 4 32.08 -22.44 29.73
N ARG A 5 32.80 -23.38 29.09
CA ARG A 5 32.80 -23.55 27.63
C ARG A 5 31.56 -24.21 27.03
N PRO A 6 30.89 -25.20 27.66
CA PRO A 6 29.68 -25.77 27.08
C PRO A 6 28.49 -24.79 27.08
N ASP A 7 28.45 -23.80 27.99
CA ASP A 7 27.42 -22.74 27.99
C ASP A 7 27.56 -21.79 26.79
N LEU A 8 28.80 -21.42 26.43
CA LEU A 8 29.03 -20.51 25.30
C LEU A 8 28.68 -21.12 23.95
N GLU A 9 29.04 -22.39 23.69
CA GLU A 9 28.69 -23.07 22.43
C GLU A 9 27.17 -23.29 22.31
N GLN A 10 26.50 -23.63 23.42
CA GLN A 10 25.05 -23.77 23.43
C GLN A 10 24.35 -22.43 23.19
N ARG A 11 24.80 -21.36 23.85
CA ARG A 11 24.26 -20.00 23.64
C ARG A 11 24.52 -19.49 22.22
N LEU A 12 25.68 -19.80 21.64
CA LEU A 12 25.99 -19.46 20.25
C LEU A 12 25.02 -20.16 19.30
N THR A 13 24.80 -21.46 19.50
CA THR A 13 23.83 -22.26 18.71
C THR A 13 22.42 -21.67 18.81
N GLU A 14 21.97 -21.30 20.01
CA GLU A 14 20.66 -20.66 20.19
C GLU A 14 20.58 -19.31 19.47
N LEU A 15 21.65 -18.51 19.52
CA LEU A 15 21.70 -17.21 18.84
C LEU A 15 21.69 -17.37 17.31
N GLU A 16 22.39 -18.36 16.76
CA GLU A 16 22.38 -18.66 15.32
C GLU A 16 20.98 -19.08 14.85
N VAL A 17 20.29 -19.92 15.62
CA VAL A 17 18.90 -20.30 15.34
C VAL A 17 17.99 -19.07 15.38
N ARG A 18 18.07 -18.26 16.44
CA ARG A 18 17.26 -17.03 16.56
C ARG A 18 17.56 -16.04 15.44
N LEU A 19 18.83 -15.89 15.05
CA LEU A 19 19.23 -15.01 13.95
C LEU A 19 18.62 -15.47 12.64
N THR A 20 18.68 -16.77 12.34
CA THR A 20 18.05 -17.35 11.14
C THR A 20 16.55 -17.04 11.10
N PHE A 21 15.83 -17.21 12.22
CA PHE A 21 14.41 -16.86 12.31
C PHE A 21 14.15 -15.37 12.11
N ILE A 22 15.00 -14.50 12.64
CA ILE A 22 14.89 -13.05 12.48
C ILE A 22 15.11 -12.69 11.01
N ASP A 23 16.12 -13.25 10.37
CA ASP A 23 16.42 -13.00 8.95
C ASP A 23 15.25 -13.43 8.06
N ASP A 24 14.68 -14.62 8.29
CA ASP A 24 13.49 -15.09 7.59
C ASP A 24 12.29 -14.16 7.80
N THR A 25 12.10 -13.69 9.04
CA THR A 25 11.01 -12.77 9.38
C THR A 25 11.18 -11.42 8.70
N VAL A 26 12.40 -10.86 8.70
CA VAL A 26 12.71 -9.59 8.04
C VAL A 26 12.50 -9.72 6.53
N HIS A 27 12.90 -10.83 5.93
CA HIS A 27 12.68 -11.09 4.51
C HIS A 27 11.18 -11.17 4.16
N ALA A 28 10.41 -11.89 4.98
CA ALA A 28 8.96 -11.98 4.81
C ALA A 28 8.27 -10.62 4.95
N LEU A 29 8.69 -9.80 5.93
CA LEU A 29 8.18 -8.44 6.11
C LEU A 29 8.52 -7.54 4.92
N GLY A 30 9.76 -7.59 4.42
CA GLY A 30 10.16 -6.81 3.24
C GLY A 30 9.36 -7.19 1.99
N THR A 31 9.05 -8.47 1.81
CA THR A 31 8.21 -8.94 0.71
C THR A 31 6.77 -8.43 0.84
N ALA A 32 6.19 -8.52 2.05
CA ALA A 32 4.84 -8.04 2.31
C ALA A 32 4.72 -6.51 2.14
N ASP A 33 5.73 -5.74 2.58
CA ASP A 33 5.78 -4.28 2.41
C ASP A 33 5.83 -3.90 0.93
N ALA A 34 6.66 -4.58 0.13
CA ALA A 34 6.73 -4.35 -1.31
C ALA A 34 5.39 -4.64 -2.01
N GLU A 35 4.71 -5.73 -1.65
CA GLU A 35 3.38 -6.06 -2.19
C GLU A 35 2.34 -4.99 -1.81
N GLN A 36 2.36 -4.52 -0.55
CA GLN A 36 1.48 -3.46 -0.09
C GLN A 36 1.73 -2.14 -0.81
N ALA A 37 3.00 -1.76 -1.02
CA ALA A 37 3.36 -0.55 -1.75
C ALA A 37 2.84 -0.57 -3.19
N LEU A 38 2.97 -1.71 -3.89
CA LEU A 38 2.42 -1.89 -5.23
C LEU A 38 0.89 -1.78 -5.24
N ARG A 39 0.22 -2.39 -4.25
CA ARG A 39 -1.25 -2.32 -4.13
C ARG A 39 -1.74 -0.90 -3.85
N ILE A 40 -1.05 -0.15 -3.00
CA ILE A 40 -1.35 1.26 -2.71
C ILE A 40 -1.20 2.09 -3.99
N ALA A 41 -0.09 1.95 -4.71
CA ALA A 41 0.13 2.68 -5.96
C ALA A 41 -0.97 2.40 -7.01
N ALA A 42 -1.44 1.15 -7.10
CA ALA A 42 -2.56 0.79 -7.96
C ALA A 42 -3.88 1.45 -7.52
N LEU A 43 -4.18 1.43 -6.22
CA LEU A 43 -5.38 2.07 -5.67
C LEU A 43 -5.36 3.59 -5.86
N GLU A 44 -4.22 4.24 -5.65
CA GLU A 44 -4.08 5.67 -5.90
C GLU A 44 -4.35 6.03 -7.36
N ARG A 45 -3.89 5.20 -8.31
CA ARG A 45 -4.18 5.39 -9.72
C ARG A 45 -5.68 5.30 -9.98
N ILE A 46 -6.34 4.26 -9.48
CA ILE A 46 -7.80 4.08 -9.62
C ILE A 46 -8.55 5.29 -9.06
N VAL A 47 -8.17 5.78 -7.88
CA VAL A 47 -8.80 6.96 -7.27
C VAL A 47 -8.61 8.21 -8.14
N ARG A 48 -7.42 8.42 -8.72
CA ARG A 48 -7.18 9.54 -9.64
C ARG A 48 -8.02 9.44 -10.92
N ASP A 49 -8.12 8.24 -11.49
CA ASP A 49 -8.90 7.98 -12.70
C ASP A 49 -10.39 8.26 -12.43
N LEU A 50 -10.95 7.73 -11.33
CA LEU A 50 -12.33 7.99 -10.91
C LEU A 50 -12.62 9.47 -10.68
N ARG A 51 -11.68 10.23 -10.08
CA ARG A 51 -11.85 11.68 -9.89
C ARG A 51 -11.91 12.41 -11.23
N THR A 52 -11.10 11.99 -12.20
CA THR A 52 -11.12 12.54 -13.56
C THR A 52 -12.45 12.25 -14.25
N GLU A 53 -12.94 11.01 -14.16
CA GLU A 53 -14.24 10.62 -14.71
C GLU A 53 -15.39 11.44 -14.10
N LEU A 54 -15.44 11.57 -12.77
CA LEU A 54 -16.47 12.36 -12.10
C LEU A 54 -16.43 13.85 -12.49
N ALA A 55 -15.23 14.41 -12.65
CA ALA A 55 -15.08 15.79 -13.13
C ALA A 55 -15.63 15.94 -14.56
N SER A 56 -15.36 14.97 -15.44
CA SER A 56 -15.86 14.97 -16.82
C SER A 56 -17.39 14.93 -16.89
N VAL A 57 -18.02 14.09 -16.07
CA VAL A 57 -19.49 13.98 -15.98
C VAL A 57 -20.11 15.29 -15.50
N ARG A 58 -19.50 15.94 -14.50
CA ARG A 58 -19.99 17.21 -13.97
C ARG A 58 -19.93 18.34 -15.00
N VAL A 59 -18.88 18.39 -15.82
CA VAL A 59 -18.76 19.37 -16.91
C VAL A 59 -19.83 19.12 -17.97
N GLY A 60 -20.06 17.86 -18.36
CA GLY A 60 -21.12 17.49 -19.32
C GLY A 60 -22.53 17.91 -18.84
N ALA A 61 -22.86 17.65 -17.58
CA ALA A 61 -24.18 17.99 -17.02
C ALA A 61 -24.41 19.51 -16.82
N GLY A 62 -23.35 20.30 -16.66
CA GLY A 62 -23.45 21.75 -16.49
C GLY A 62 -23.63 22.52 -17.80
N SER A 63 -23.26 21.94 -18.93
CA SER A 63 -23.39 22.56 -20.25
C SER A 63 -24.84 22.56 -20.76
N ASP A 64 -25.58 21.46 -20.57
CA ASP A 64 -26.96 21.32 -21.07
C ASP A 64 -27.96 22.28 -20.38
N ALA A 65 -27.73 22.68 -19.12
CA ALA A 65 -28.66 23.52 -18.36
C ALA A 65 -28.59 25.02 -18.69
N GLN A 66 -27.54 25.48 -19.39
CA GLN A 66 -27.32 26.89 -19.73
C GLN A 66 -27.78 27.26 -21.15
N ASP A 67 -28.08 26.26 -21.98
CA ASP A 67 -28.48 26.43 -23.38
C ASP A 67 -30.01 26.44 -23.60
N GLU A 68 -30.82 26.39 -22.53
CA GLU A 68 -32.27 26.50 -22.64
C GLU A 68 -32.68 27.98 -22.82
N PRO A 69 -33.24 28.39 -23.97
CA PRO A 69 -33.69 29.76 -24.16
C PRO A 69 -34.82 30.09 -23.16
N PRO A 70 -34.83 31.30 -22.57
CA PRO A 70 -35.80 31.65 -21.54
C PRO A 70 -37.24 31.52 -22.08
N PRO A 71 -38.18 30.97 -21.27
CA PRO A 71 -39.51 30.64 -21.75
C PRO A 71 -40.26 31.89 -22.22
N PRO A 72 -41.02 31.80 -23.33
CA PRO A 72 -41.78 32.94 -23.85
C PRO A 72 -42.84 33.38 -22.82
N HIS A 73 -42.78 34.66 -22.44
CA HIS A 73 -43.81 35.29 -21.64
C HIS A 73 -45.06 35.52 -22.53
N TYR A 74 -46.14 34.78 -22.25
CA TYR A 74 -47.47 34.96 -22.85
C TYR A 74 -48.34 35.92 -22.04
#